data_AF-A0A971R876-F1
#
_entry.id   AF-A0A971R876-F1
#
_cell.length_a   1.000
_cell.length_b   1.000
_cell.length_c   1.000
_cell.angle_alpha   90.00
_cell.angle_beta   90.00
_cell.angle_gamma   90.00
#
_symmetry.space_group_name_H-M   'P 1'
#
loop_
_entity.id
_entity.type
_entity.pdbx_description
1 polymer ?
#
loop_
_entity_poly.entity_id
_entity_poly.type
_entity_poly.pdbx_seq_one_letter_code
_entity_poly.pdbx_strand_id
1 'polypeptide(L)'
;MIVRDIIEPLGLRVAAAQDHVCREIEGGYAADLLSCVMAGARKGDVWVTLQAHPNVIAVAELLGLACVIISEGTEPDAGTVTKAEERGIPV
;
A
#
# COMPACT_ATOMS: atom_id res chain seq x y z
N MET A 1 3.46 5.63 14.44
CA MET A 1 3.38 6.62 13.33
C MET A 1 2.36 6.03 12.40
N ILE A 2 1.36 6.80 11.96
CA ILE A 2 0.27 6.25 11.15
C ILE A 2 0.40 6.66 9.68
N VAL A 3 -0.31 5.96 8.80
CA VAL A 3 -0.34 6.25 7.35
C VAL A 3 -0.68 7.72 7.07
N ARG A 4 -1.60 8.32 7.85
CA ARG A 4 -1.95 9.74 7.71
C ARG A 4 -0.75 10.68 7.88
N ASP A 5 0.18 10.33 8.77
CA ASP A 5 1.33 11.17 9.11
C ASP A 5 2.29 11.34 7.93
N ILE A 6 2.25 10.44 6.94
CA ILE A 6 3.14 10.46 5.77
C ILE A 6 2.50 11.04 4.51
N ILE A 7 1.18 11.28 4.48
CA ILE A 7 0.47 11.74 3.26
C ILE A 7 0.95 13.12 2.82
N GLU A 8 0.81 14.12 3.70
CA GLU A 8 1.17 15.51 3.38
C GLU A 8 2.69 15.70 3.19
N PRO A 9 3.58 15.18 4.08
CA PRO A 9 5.02 15.37 3.92
C PRO A 9 5.60 14.76 2.64
N LEU A 10 4.99 13.68 2.13
CA LEU A 10 5.43 13.01 0.91
C LEU A 10 4.63 13.45 -0.33
N GLY A 11 3.66 14.37 -0.19
CA GLY A 11 2.84 14.85 -1.30
C GLY A 11 1.97 13.75 -1.93
N LEU A 12 1.52 12.78 -1.14
CA LEU A 12 0.74 11.64 -1.62
C LEU A 12 -0.73 12.00 -1.80
N ARG A 13 -1.37 11.33 -2.74
CA ARG A 13 -2.83 11.32 -2.90
C ARG A 13 -3.33 9.92 -2.56
N VAL A 14 -4.31 9.83 -1.67
CA VAL A 14 -4.96 8.56 -1.36
C VAL A 14 -5.88 8.18 -2.52
N ALA A 15 -5.62 7.04 -3.15
CA ALA A 15 -6.39 6.49 -4.25
C ALA A 15 -7.50 5.55 -3.76
N ALA A 16 -7.32 4.89 -2.62
CA ALA A 16 -8.29 3.97 -2.04
C ALA A 16 -8.15 3.83 -0.52
N ALA A 17 -9.23 3.36 0.12
CA ALA A 17 -9.34 3.03 1.54
C ALA A 17 -8.95 4.20 2.46
N GLN A 18 -9.48 5.39 2.15
CA GLN A 18 -9.20 6.61 2.90
C GLN A 18 -9.58 6.51 4.40
N ASP A 19 -10.60 5.73 4.73
CA ASP A 19 -11.02 5.52 6.13
C ASP A 19 -10.00 4.70 6.94
N HIS A 20 -9.01 4.08 6.28
CA HIS A 20 -8.00 3.22 6.89
C HIS A 20 -6.62 3.89 7.04
N VAL A 21 -6.49 5.20 6.78
CA VAL A 21 -5.20 5.92 6.93
C VAL A 21 -4.71 6.06 8.40
N CYS A 22 -5.47 5.54 9.37
CA CYS A 22 -5.05 5.49 10.77
C CYS A 22 -4.27 4.20 11.14
N ARG A 23 -3.94 3.34 10.17
CA ARG A 23 -3.11 2.15 10.40
C ARG A 23 -1.70 2.55 10.87
N GLU A 24 -1.17 1.83 11.85
CA GLU A 24 0.20 2.01 12.34
C GLU A 24 1.22 1.52 11.31
N ILE A 25 2.30 2.28 11.20
CA ILE A 25 3.50 2.00 10.41
C ILE A 25 4.58 1.51 11.38
N GLU A 26 5.10 0.32 11.12
CA GLU A 26 6.21 -0.30 11.87
C GLU A 26 7.53 -0.27 11.08
N GLY A 27 7.47 -0.05 9.76
CA GLY A 27 8.63 -0.04 8.88
C GLY A 27 8.29 0.30 7.44
N GLY A 28 9.19 -0.02 6.52
CA GLY A 28 9.02 0.22 5.09
C GLY A 28 9.80 -0.78 4.25
N TYR A 29 9.23 -1.17 3.12
CA TYR A 29 9.81 -2.11 2.18
C TYR A 29 9.60 -1.61 0.75
N ALA A 30 10.64 -1.64 -0.09
CA ALA A 30 10.57 -1.20 -1.48
C ALA A 30 11.07 -2.31 -2.40
N ALA A 31 10.18 -2.84 -3.23
CA ALA A 31 10.49 -3.81 -4.28
C ALA A 31 9.28 -3.96 -5.21
N ASP A 32 9.53 -4.30 -6.48
CA ASP A 32 8.47 -4.54 -7.47
C ASP A 32 8.15 -6.01 -7.68
N LEU A 33 9.11 -6.90 -7.48
CA LEU A 33 8.84 -8.32 -7.61
C LEU A 33 8.03 -8.78 -6.39
N LEU A 34 6.79 -9.22 -6.62
CA LEU A 34 5.92 -9.75 -5.57
C LEU A 34 6.61 -10.83 -4.72
N SER A 35 7.47 -11.66 -5.32
CA SER A 35 8.25 -12.67 -4.60
C SER A 35 9.24 -12.08 -3.59
N CYS A 36 9.85 -10.94 -3.89
CA CYS A 36 10.70 -10.22 -2.95
C CYS A 36 9.88 -9.68 -1.78
N VAL A 37 8.74 -9.08 -2.07
CA VAL A 37 7.83 -8.53 -1.06
C VAL A 37 7.30 -9.63 -0.14
N MET A 38 6.84 -10.74 -0.70
CA MET A 38 6.40 -11.91 0.06
C MET A 38 7.49 -12.52 0.94
N ALA A 39 8.76 -12.44 0.52
CA ALA A 39 9.88 -12.98 1.28
C ALA A 39 10.46 -12.00 2.32
N GLY A 40 10.34 -10.70 2.08
CA GLY A 40 11.11 -9.68 2.79
C GLY A 40 10.30 -8.67 3.59
N ALA A 41 9.09 -8.31 3.13
CA ALA A 41 8.26 -7.33 3.81
C ALA A 41 7.68 -7.90 5.11
N ARG A 42 7.48 -7.03 6.09
CA ARG A 42 6.99 -7.37 7.42
C ARG A 42 5.64 -6.72 7.65
N LYS A 43 4.88 -7.31 8.56
CA LYS A 43 3.63 -6.72 9.04
C LYS A 43 3.88 -5.27 9.48
N GLY A 44 2.97 -4.37 9.09
CA GLY A 44 3.07 -2.94 9.40
C GLY A 44 4.05 -2.17 8.52
N ASP A 45 4.72 -2.79 7.55
CA ASP A 45 5.53 -2.04 6.58
C ASP A 45 4.65 -1.22 5.64
N VAL A 46 5.14 -0.05 5.24
CA VAL A 46 4.70 0.66 4.03
C VAL A 46 5.41 0.05 2.83
N TRP A 47 4.65 -0.40 1.84
CA TRP A 47 5.24 -0.98 0.63
C TRP A 47 5.24 0.00 -0.54
N VAL A 48 6.42 0.35 -1.05
CA VAL A 48 6.59 1.17 -2.25
C VAL A 48 6.82 0.29 -3.48
N THR A 49 6.05 0.50 -4.54
CA THR A 49 6.17 -0.25 -5.81
C THR A 49 5.70 0.57 -7.03
N LEU A 50 6.05 0.13 -8.24
CA LEU A 50 5.52 0.57 -9.53
C LEU A 50 4.28 -0.24 -9.95
N GLN A 51 3.96 -1.34 -9.26
CA GLN A 51 2.85 -2.21 -9.63
C GLN A 51 1.50 -1.62 -9.15
N ALA A 52 0.52 -1.54 -10.06
CA ALA A 52 -0.77 -0.90 -9.81
C ALA A 52 -1.97 -1.80 -10.16
N HIS A 53 -1.88 -3.09 -9.87
CA HIS A 53 -2.88 -4.11 -10.21
C HIS A 53 -3.38 -4.88 -8.96
N PRO A 54 -4.49 -5.64 -9.04
CA PRO A 54 -5.18 -6.17 -7.86
C PRO A 54 -4.40 -7.21 -7.01
N ASN A 55 -3.28 -7.73 -7.50
CA ASN A 55 -2.44 -8.66 -6.73
C ASN A 55 -1.58 -7.93 -5.70
N VAL A 56 -1.27 -6.66 -5.93
CA VAL A 56 -0.57 -5.80 -4.96
C VAL A 56 -1.38 -5.73 -3.66
N ILE A 57 -2.69 -5.49 -3.78
CA ILE A 57 -3.59 -5.46 -2.63
C ILE A 57 -3.67 -6.81 -1.92
N ALA A 58 -3.71 -7.91 -2.67
CA ALA A 58 -3.75 -9.25 -2.08
C ALA A 58 -2.48 -9.57 -1.28
N VAL A 59 -1.31 -9.18 -1.79
CA VAL A 59 -0.03 -9.37 -1.08
C VAL A 59 0.04 -8.46 0.15
N ALA A 60 -0.40 -7.21 0.03
CA ALA A 60 -0.44 -6.27 1.16
C ALA A 60 -1.37 -6.75 2.28
N GLU A 61 -2.55 -7.28 1.93
CA GLU A 61 -3.47 -7.93 2.87
C GLU A 61 -2.83 -9.16 3.52
N LEU A 62 -2.25 -10.06 2.71
CA LEU A 62 -1.64 -11.31 3.17
C LEU A 62 -0.53 -11.09 4.20
N LEU A 63 0.32 -10.09 3.98
CA LEU A 63 1.44 -9.78 4.87
C LEU A 63 1.06 -8.83 6.02
N GLY A 64 -0.16 -8.27 5.99
CA GLY A 64 -0.60 -7.30 7.00
C GLY A 64 0.15 -5.97 6.92
N LEU A 65 0.40 -5.47 5.72
CA LEU A 65 1.11 -4.22 5.48
C LEU A 65 0.27 -3.01 5.92
N ALA A 66 0.92 -1.89 6.23
CA ALA A 66 0.26 -0.67 6.68
C ALA A 66 -0.48 0.03 5.53
N CYS A 67 0.20 0.23 4.41
CA CYS A 67 -0.33 0.75 3.16
C CYS A 67 0.60 0.39 1.99
N VAL A 68 0.14 0.68 0.78
CA VAL A 68 0.95 0.62 -0.44
C VAL A 68 1.12 2.03 -0.98
N ILE A 69 2.29 2.36 -1.52
CA ILE A 69 2.54 3.59 -2.28
C ILE A 69 2.87 3.17 -3.71
N ILE A 70 2.03 3.59 -4.65
CA ILE A 70 2.30 3.41 -6.08
C ILE A 70 3.10 4.63 -6.57
N SER A 71 4.28 4.36 -7.11
CA SER A 71 5.23 5.37 -7.54
C SER A 71 5.13 5.68 -9.04
N GLU A 72 5.86 6.72 -9.48
CA GLU A 72 5.91 7.19 -10.88
C GLU A 72 4.57 7.62 -11.50
N GLY A 73 3.58 7.98 -10.67
CA GLY A 73 2.30 8.51 -11.15
C GLY A 73 1.42 7.47 -11.83
N THR A 74 1.72 6.17 -11.66
CA THR A 74 0.86 5.10 -12.14
C THR A 74 -0.43 5.10 -11.33
N GLU A 75 -1.57 5.13 -12.03
CA GLU A 75 -2.89 5.09 -11.39
C GLU A 75 -3.37 3.64 -11.24
N PRO A 76 -3.83 3.20 -10.06
CA PRO A 76 -4.44 1.89 -9.90
C PRO A 76 -5.72 1.79 -10.73
N ASP A 77 -5.91 0.65 -11.40
CA ASP A 77 -7.16 0.39 -12.12
C ASP A 77 -8.36 0.28 -11.16
N ALA A 78 -9.58 0.38 -11.71
CA ALA A 78 -10.80 0.34 -10.90
C ALA A 78 -10.94 -0.96 -10.09
N GLY A 79 -10.42 -2.08 -10.57
CA GLY A 79 -10.42 -3.35 -9.84
C GLY A 79 -9.49 -3.31 -8.64
N THR A 80 -8.35 -2.63 -8.77
CA THR A 80 -7.36 -2.42 -7.71
C THR A 80 -7.91 -1.52 -6.63
N VAL A 81 -8.55 -0.40 -7.01
CA VAL A 81 -9.23 0.51 -6.08
C VAL A 81 -10.34 -0.22 -5.32
N THR A 82 -11.23 -0.91 -6.04
CA THR A 82 -12.34 -1.67 -5.42
C THR A 82 -11.81 -2.68 -4.41
N LYS A 83 -10.78 -3.44 -4.78
CA LYS A 83 -10.19 -4.43 -3.88
C LYS A 83 -9.49 -3.79 -2.68
N ALA A 84 -8.83 -2.65 -2.86
CA ALA A 84 -8.21 -1.91 -1.76
C ALA A 84 -9.25 -1.43 -0.74
N GLU A 85 -10.38 -0.90 -1.21
CA GLU A 85 -11.53 -0.53 -0.36
C GLU A 85 -12.07 -1.74 0.40
N GLU A 86 -12.36 -2.84 -0.29
CA GLU A 86 -12.90 -4.07 0.32
C GLU A 86 -11.99 -4.65 1.41
N ARG A 87 -10.67 -4.52 1.24
CA ARG A 87 -9.66 -5.07 2.17
C ARG A 87 -9.14 -4.06 3.18
N GLY A 88 -9.60 -2.81 3.11
CA GLY A 88 -9.15 -1.72 3.97
C GLY A 88 -7.65 -1.47 3.89
N ILE A 89 -7.05 -1.60 2.71
CA ILE A 89 -5.62 -1.35 2.45
C ILE A 89 -5.50 0.03 1.80
N PRO A 90 -4.94 1.04 2.50
CA PRO A 90 -4.68 2.34 1.89
C PRO A 90 -3.68 2.21 0.74
N VAL A 91 -3.96 2.92 -0.35
CA VAL A 91 -3.12 3.04 -1.55
C VAL A 91 -2.98 4.50 -1.92
#